data_AF-A0AAJ6YNU3-F1
#
_entry.id   AF-A0AAJ6YNU3-F1
#
_cell.length_a   1.000
_cell.length_b   1.000
_cell.length_c   1.000
_cell.angle_alpha   90.00
_cell.angle_beta   90.00
_cell.angle_gamma   90.00
#
_symmetry.space_group_name_H-M   'P 1'
#
loop_
_entity.id
_entity.type
_entity.pdbx_description
1 polymer ?
#
loop_
_entity_poly.entity_id
_entity_poly.type
_entity_poly.pdbx_seq_one_letter_code
_entity_poly.pdbx_strand_id
1 'polypeptide(L)'
;MNEDEFKSYFIKKKRWTENEKRILLKGLKKYGSKNVQKLKPLLPNKSTNSILQMIRKYQTIADLGKKDVNSPLDVWLRSGIFSGENILISEALLFIHLFEKHPPPEETAGFDIKETYKFLYEATKGQPITNLSRKTTEMFKQLILTVDKEIWPADECNTTDYLIGKLCTIEPEKCYKRKKAKIKNINK
;
A
#
# COMPACT_ATOMS: atom_id res chain seq x y z
N MET A 1 -36.31 -8.25 26.90
CA MET A 1 -35.45 -7.64 25.87
C MET A 1 -34.50 -6.71 26.59
N ASN A 2 -33.21 -7.06 26.64
CA ASN A 2 -32.21 -6.35 27.45
C ASN A 2 -31.78 -5.03 26.80
N GLU A 3 -31.32 -4.09 27.63
CA GLU A 3 -30.89 -2.75 27.20
C GLU A 3 -29.70 -2.79 26.20
N ASP A 4 -28.83 -3.78 26.34
CA ASP A 4 -27.70 -4.03 25.44
C ASP A 4 -28.13 -4.67 24.09
N GLU A 5 -29.14 -5.54 24.10
CA GLU A 5 -29.73 -6.07 22.86
C GLU A 5 -30.43 -4.95 22.09
N PHE A 6 -31.09 -4.04 22.80
CA PHE A 6 -31.74 -2.87 22.21
C PHE A 6 -30.70 -1.95 21.56
N LYS A 7 -29.63 -1.57 22.27
CA LYS A 7 -28.54 -0.75 21.71
C LYS A 7 -27.88 -1.41 20.50
N SER A 8 -27.58 -2.70 20.57
CA SER A 8 -27.01 -3.49 19.45
C SER A 8 -27.92 -3.49 18.21
N TYR A 9 -29.23 -3.60 18.40
CA TYR A 9 -30.23 -3.53 17.34
C TYR A 9 -30.26 -2.15 16.65
N PHE A 10 -30.17 -1.05 17.41
CA PHE A 10 -30.11 0.30 16.83
C PHE A 10 -28.79 0.59 16.09
N ILE A 11 -27.67 0.04 16.57
CA ILE A 11 -26.37 0.14 15.87
C ILE A 11 -26.42 -0.62 14.54
N LYS A 12 -26.98 -1.83 14.53
CA LYS A 12 -27.20 -2.61 13.29
C LYS A 12 -28.16 -1.90 12.32
N LYS A 13 -29.22 -1.26 12.81
CA LYS A 13 -30.15 -0.46 11.98
C LYS A 13 -29.51 0.81 11.39
N LYS A 14 -28.56 1.44 12.09
CA LYS A 14 -27.83 2.61 11.57
C LYS A 14 -26.93 2.23 10.40
N ARG A 15 -26.25 1.08 10.46
CA ARG A 15 -25.30 0.65 9.43
C ARG A 15 -26.01 0.33 8.11
N TRP A 16 -25.39 0.69 7.00
CA TRP A 16 -25.92 0.37 5.66
C TRP A 16 -25.54 -1.06 5.28
N THR A 17 -26.55 -1.88 5.08
CA THR A 17 -26.40 -3.24 4.57
C THR A 17 -26.10 -3.24 3.07
N GLU A 18 -25.55 -4.33 2.58
CA GLU A 18 -25.22 -4.45 1.15
C GLU A 18 -26.47 -4.40 0.27
N ASN A 19 -27.58 -4.96 0.74
CA ASN A 19 -28.85 -4.89 0.03
C ASN A 19 -29.39 -3.46 -0.07
N GLU A 20 -29.32 -2.69 1.02
CA GLU A 20 -29.73 -1.27 1.03
C GLU A 20 -28.89 -0.42 0.08
N LYS A 21 -27.57 -0.66 0.01
CA LYS A 21 -26.69 0.00 -0.96
C LYS A 21 -27.08 -0.34 -2.40
N ARG A 22 -27.36 -1.62 -2.71
CA ARG A 22 -27.82 -2.05 -4.05
C ARG A 22 -29.15 -1.40 -4.42
N ILE A 23 -30.10 -1.33 -3.49
CA ILE A 23 -31.39 -0.66 -3.69
C ILE A 23 -31.17 0.84 -3.96
N LEU A 24 -30.33 1.50 -3.18
CA LEU A 24 -29.98 2.91 -3.38
C LEU A 24 -29.39 3.13 -4.78
N LEU A 25 -28.43 2.30 -5.21
CA LEU A 25 -27.80 2.43 -6.53
C LEU A 25 -28.80 2.21 -7.67
N LYS A 26 -29.69 1.21 -7.57
CA LYS A 26 -30.78 0.99 -8.53
C LYS A 26 -31.74 2.19 -8.57
N GLY A 27 -32.08 2.73 -7.41
CA GLY A 27 -32.92 3.92 -7.29
C GLY A 27 -32.26 5.15 -7.92
N LEU A 28 -30.98 5.38 -7.65
CA LEU A 28 -30.20 6.48 -8.22
C LEU A 28 -30.10 6.37 -9.75
N LYS A 29 -29.92 5.15 -10.27
CA LYS A 29 -29.93 4.91 -11.72
C LYS A 29 -31.28 5.25 -12.37
N LYS A 30 -32.40 4.98 -11.68
CA LYS A 30 -33.76 5.17 -12.21
C LYS A 30 -34.29 6.59 -12.04
N TYR A 31 -34.01 7.24 -10.92
CA TYR A 31 -34.62 8.52 -10.53
C TYR A 31 -33.63 9.68 -10.46
N GLY A 32 -32.33 9.42 -10.50
CA GLY A 32 -31.28 10.43 -10.33
C GLY A 32 -31.07 10.85 -8.86
N SER A 33 -29.95 11.53 -8.60
CA SER A 33 -29.52 11.92 -7.25
C SER A 33 -30.32 13.07 -6.62
N LYS A 34 -31.04 13.87 -7.43
CA LYS A 34 -31.85 15.01 -6.95
C LYS A 34 -33.21 14.60 -6.37
N ASN A 35 -33.70 13.40 -6.71
CA ASN A 35 -35.07 12.97 -6.41
C ASN A 35 -35.15 12.09 -5.15
N VAL A 36 -34.69 12.60 -4.00
CA VAL A 36 -34.63 11.85 -2.74
C VAL A 36 -36.01 11.39 -2.26
N GLN A 37 -37.07 12.15 -2.56
CA GLN A 37 -38.44 11.78 -2.22
C GLN A 37 -38.88 10.46 -2.87
N LYS A 38 -38.36 10.14 -4.07
CA LYS A 38 -38.62 8.85 -4.74
C LYS A 38 -37.75 7.71 -4.20
N LEU A 39 -36.63 8.03 -3.54
CA LEU A 39 -35.72 7.07 -2.93
C LEU A 39 -36.15 6.67 -1.51
N LYS A 40 -36.79 7.59 -0.77
CA LYS A 40 -37.30 7.34 0.59
C LYS A 40 -38.23 6.12 0.70
N PRO A 41 -39.23 5.90 -0.18
CA PRO A 41 -40.09 4.72 -0.10
C PRO A 41 -39.34 3.40 -0.38
N LEU A 42 -38.23 3.44 -1.12
CA LEU A 42 -37.39 2.26 -1.38
C LEU A 42 -36.53 1.86 -0.17
N LEU A 43 -36.28 2.81 0.75
CA LEU A 43 -35.44 2.64 1.93
C LEU A 43 -36.19 3.14 3.17
N PRO A 44 -37.28 2.45 3.58
CA PRO A 44 -38.13 2.90 4.67
C PRO A 44 -37.36 3.05 5.99
N ASN A 45 -36.38 2.17 6.21
CA ASN A 45 -35.54 2.11 7.40
C ASN A 45 -34.47 3.20 7.49
N LYS A 46 -34.24 4.00 6.44
CA LYS A 46 -33.21 5.06 6.42
C LYS A 46 -33.85 6.44 6.45
N SER A 47 -33.32 7.33 7.28
CA SER A 47 -33.76 8.74 7.27
C SER A 47 -33.34 9.42 5.97
N THR A 48 -34.07 10.45 5.57
CA THR A 48 -33.75 11.28 4.39
C THR A 48 -32.32 11.84 4.47
N ASN A 49 -31.90 12.26 5.67
CA ASN A 49 -30.53 12.71 5.93
C ASN A 49 -29.50 11.60 5.70
N SER A 50 -29.76 10.37 6.16
CA SER A 50 -28.83 9.26 5.92
C SER A 50 -28.73 8.91 4.43
N ILE A 51 -29.83 9.02 3.68
CA ILE A 51 -29.83 8.80 2.23
C ILE A 51 -29.00 9.89 1.54
N LEU A 52 -29.20 11.16 1.89
CA LEU A 52 -28.42 12.28 1.37
C LEU A 52 -26.93 12.15 1.66
N GLN A 53 -26.55 11.78 2.89
CA GLN A 53 -25.15 11.52 3.25
C GLN A 53 -24.55 10.40 2.39
N MET A 54 -25.30 9.32 2.16
CA MET A 54 -24.82 8.22 1.33
C MET A 54 -24.69 8.60 -0.15
N ILE A 55 -25.61 9.42 -0.66
CA ILE A 55 -25.51 9.99 -2.02
C ILE A 55 -24.26 10.85 -2.14
N ARG A 56 -24.02 11.77 -1.19
CA ARG A 56 -22.82 12.63 -1.17
C ARG A 56 -21.55 11.77 -1.14
N LYS A 57 -21.51 10.74 -0.29
CA LYS A 57 -20.39 9.80 -0.23
C LYS A 57 -20.10 9.17 -1.60
N TYR A 58 -21.13 8.68 -2.30
CA TYR A 58 -20.94 8.09 -3.63
C TYR A 58 -20.57 9.12 -4.71
N GLN A 59 -21.06 10.35 -4.60
CA GLN A 59 -20.61 11.43 -5.48
C GLN A 59 -19.13 11.72 -5.28
N THR A 60 -18.67 11.85 -4.02
CA THR A 60 -17.25 12.03 -3.71
C THR A 60 -16.40 10.89 -4.27
N ILE A 61 -16.82 9.63 -4.11
CA ILE A 61 -16.11 8.47 -4.66
C ILE A 61 -16.06 8.52 -6.20
N ALA A 62 -17.18 8.87 -6.84
CA ALA A 62 -17.22 8.98 -8.30
C ALA A 62 -16.36 10.13 -8.82
N ASP A 63 -16.32 11.26 -8.11
CA ASP A 63 -15.52 12.42 -8.49
C ASP A 63 -14.02 12.20 -8.22
N LEU A 64 -13.66 11.39 -7.21
CA LEU A 64 -12.29 10.89 -7.02
C LEU A 64 -11.82 10.06 -8.22
N GLY A 65 -12.71 9.26 -8.82
CA GLY A 65 -12.41 8.47 -10.02
C GLY A 65 -12.40 9.24 -11.35
N LYS A 66 -12.86 10.50 -11.38
CA LYS A 66 -12.88 11.36 -12.58
C LYS A 66 -11.67 12.27 -12.71
N LYS A 67 -10.92 12.51 -11.63
CA LYS A 67 -9.63 13.19 -11.73
C LYS A 67 -8.73 12.32 -12.58
N ASP A 68 -7.91 12.88 -13.47
CA ASP A 68 -6.85 12.13 -14.15
C ASP A 68 -6.02 11.45 -13.07
N VAL A 69 -6.26 10.16 -12.88
CA VAL A 69 -5.57 9.40 -11.85
C VAL A 69 -4.32 8.89 -12.50
N ASN A 70 -3.21 9.59 -12.24
CA ASN A 70 -1.91 9.31 -12.85
C ASN A 70 -1.40 7.88 -12.53
N SER A 71 -1.96 7.22 -11.51
CA SER A 71 -1.62 5.84 -11.17
C SER A 71 -2.76 5.13 -10.41
N PRO A 72 -3.02 3.83 -10.64
CA PRO A 72 -3.93 3.02 -9.82
C PRO A 72 -3.69 3.12 -8.30
N LEU A 73 -2.45 3.45 -7.89
CA LEU A 73 -2.10 3.70 -6.50
C LEU A 73 -2.79 4.94 -5.92
N ASP A 74 -3.01 6.00 -6.71
CA ASP A 74 -3.72 7.19 -6.25
C ASP A 74 -5.20 6.91 -5.98
N VAL A 75 -5.85 6.07 -6.81
CA VAL A 75 -7.22 5.57 -6.55
C VAL A 75 -7.24 4.79 -5.24
N TRP A 76 -6.25 3.91 -5.09
CA TRP A 76 -6.14 3.03 -3.95
C TRP A 76 -5.92 3.82 -2.65
N LEU A 77 -4.96 4.76 -2.61
CA LEU A 77 -4.69 5.67 -1.48
C LEU A 77 -5.93 6.48 -1.05
N ARG A 78 -6.71 6.97 -2.02
CA ARG A 78 -7.89 7.81 -1.76
C ARG A 78 -9.17 7.04 -1.42
N SER A 79 -9.14 5.71 -1.48
CA SER A 79 -10.32 4.85 -1.31
C SER A 79 -10.89 4.83 0.12
N GLY A 80 -10.12 5.31 1.10
CA GLY A 80 -10.50 5.23 2.52
C GLY A 80 -10.45 3.80 3.08
N ILE A 81 -9.78 2.87 2.39
CA ILE A 81 -9.51 1.51 2.86
C ILE A 81 -8.49 1.52 4.03
N PHE A 82 -7.65 2.56 4.12
CA PHE A 82 -6.68 2.73 5.21
C PHE A 82 -7.35 3.19 6.51
N SER A 83 -7.92 2.26 7.27
CA SER A 83 -8.07 2.40 8.71
C SER A 83 -6.70 2.18 9.36
N GLY A 84 -6.31 3.04 10.32
CA GLY A 84 -4.94 3.21 10.84
C GLY A 84 -4.25 2.02 11.53
N GLU A 85 -4.68 0.79 11.26
CA GLU A 85 -3.94 -0.42 11.63
C GLU A 85 -2.99 -0.76 10.46
N ASN A 86 -1.69 -0.62 10.73
CA ASN A 86 -0.51 -0.67 9.84
C ASN A 86 -0.38 -1.84 8.83
N ILE A 87 -1.38 -2.70 8.71
CA ILE A 87 -1.38 -3.86 7.82
C ILE A 87 -1.12 -3.39 6.38
N LEU A 88 -1.84 -2.38 5.91
CA LEU A 88 -1.87 -1.97 4.50
C LEU A 88 -0.57 -1.35 3.95
N ILE A 89 0.37 -0.92 4.79
CA ILE A 89 1.67 -0.42 4.31
C ILE A 89 2.45 -1.56 3.65
N SER A 90 2.38 -2.76 4.23
CA SER A 90 3.02 -3.93 3.65
C SER A 90 2.41 -4.28 2.29
N GLU A 91 1.08 -4.34 2.16
CA GLU A 91 0.44 -4.58 0.87
C GLU A 91 0.68 -3.44 -0.13
N ALA A 92 0.83 -2.20 0.32
CA ALA A 92 1.20 -1.06 -0.54
C ALA A 92 2.55 -1.29 -1.22
N LEU A 93 3.56 -1.63 -0.42
CA LEU A 93 4.92 -1.91 -0.91
C LEU A 93 4.92 -3.08 -1.90
N LEU A 94 4.14 -4.12 -1.62
CA LEU A 94 3.97 -5.24 -2.54
C LEU A 94 3.31 -4.82 -3.86
N PHE A 95 2.25 -4.00 -3.80
CA PHE A 95 1.57 -3.54 -5.02
C PHE A 95 2.43 -2.60 -5.84
N ILE A 96 3.22 -1.73 -5.20
CA ILE A 96 4.21 -0.92 -5.89
C ILE A 96 5.17 -1.84 -6.65
N HIS A 97 5.76 -2.83 -5.97
CA HIS A 97 6.65 -3.80 -6.61
C HIS A 97 6.00 -4.53 -7.81
N LEU A 98 4.75 -4.98 -7.66
CA LEU A 98 4.06 -5.80 -8.66
C LEU A 98 3.51 -5.02 -9.85
N PHE A 99 3.01 -3.80 -9.62
CA PHE A 99 2.16 -3.10 -10.58
C PHE A 99 2.70 -1.76 -11.08
N GLU A 100 3.69 -1.16 -10.41
CA GLU A 100 4.30 0.05 -10.97
C GLU A 100 5.27 -0.27 -12.11
N LYS A 101 5.35 0.68 -13.04
CA LYS A 101 6.31 0.66 -14.12
C LYS A 101 7.64 1.21 -13.62
N HIS A 102 8.40 0.36 -12.94
CA HIS A 102 9.73 0.71 -12.45
C HIS A 102 10.72 0.88 -13.61
N PRO A 103 11.57 1.91 -13.60
CA PRO A 103 12.66 2.02 -14.55
C PRO A 103 13.62 0.83 -14.37
N PRO A 104 14.12 0.25 -15.46
CA PRO A 104 15.08 -0.84 -15.37
C PRO A 104 16.43 -0.31 -14.85
N PRO A 105 17.30 -1.18 -14.28
CA PRO A 105 18.57 -0.76 -13.68
C PRO A 105 19.44 0.10 -14.61
N GLU A 106 19.37 -0.10 -15.92
CA GLU A 106 20.12 0.65 -16.92
C GLU A 106 19.75 2.15 -16.93
N GLU A 107 18.51 2.48 -16.60
CA GLU A 107 17.98 3.85 -16.53
C GLU A 107 18.21 4.50 -15.15
N THR A 108 18.62 3.72 -14.15
CA THR A 108 18.81 4.16 -12.76
C THR A 108 20.26 4.02 -12.31
N ALA A 109 21.23 4.18 -13.21
CA ALA A 109 22.65 4.00 -12.91
C ALA A 109 22.99 2.63 -12.25
N GLY A 110 22.22 1.59 -12.53
CA GLY A 110 22.37 0.23 -12.01
C GLY A 110 21.66 -0.05 -10.69
N PHE A 111 20.70 0.79 -10.28
CA PHE A 111 19.92 0.58 -9.06
C PHE A 111 18.62 -0.19 -9.34
N ASP A 112 18.39 -1.26 -8.59
CA ASP A 112 17.15 -2.03 -8.70
C ASP A 112 16.08 -1.50 -7.73
N ILE A 113 15.36 -0.47 -8.18
CA ILE A 113 14.31 0.18 -7.40
C ILE A 113 13.15 -0.79 -7.15
N LYS A 114 12.82 -1.63 -8.14
CA LYS A 114 11.74 -2.60 -8.06
C LYS A 114 11.98 -3.61 -6.94
N GLU A 115 13.19 -4.16 -6.84
CA GLU A 115 13.53 -5.12 -5.78
C GLU A 115 13.64 -4.44 -4.40
N THR A 116 13.93 -3.14 -4.35
CA THR A 116 13.93 -2.38 -3.09
C THR A 116 12.54 -2.35 -2.44
N TYR A 117 11.47 -2.20 -3.22
CA TYR A 117 10.10 -2.27 -2.70
C TYR A 117 9.73 -3.66 -2.19
N LYS A 118 10.21 -4.71 -2.87
CA LYS A 118 10.02 -6.10 -2.43
C LYS A 118 10.72 -6.37 -1.11
N PHE A 119 11.96 -5.90 -0.97
CA PHE A 119 12.73 -5.96 0.28
C PHE A 119 11.95 -5.32 1.44
N LEU A 120 11.42 -4.11 1.23
CA LEU A 120 10.66 -3.40 2.26
C LEU A 120 9.40 -4.16 2.66
N TYR A 121 8.65 -4.70 1.69
CA TYR A 121 7.51 -5.56 1.95
C TYR A 121 7.88 -6.76 2.82
N GLU A 122 8.91 -7.51 2.45
CA GLU A 122 9.35 -8.70 3.19
C GLU A 122 9.83 -8.34 4.61
N ALA A 123 10.54 -7.21 4.75
CA ALA A 123 10.96 -6.68 6.04
C ALA A 123 9.78 -6.39 6.97
N THR A 124 8.68 -5.83 6.44
CA THR A 124 7.45 -5.57 7.22
C THR A 124 6.70 -6.84 7.64
N LYS A 125 6.86 -7.95 6.91
CA LYS A 125 6.22 -9.23 7.20
C LYS A 125 7.10 -10.19 8.02
N GLY A 126 8.35 -9.81 8.34
CA GLY A 126 9.32 -10.68 9.00
C GLY A 126 9.70 -11.92 8.17
N GLN A 127 9.52 -11.87 6.85
CA GLN A 127 9.80 -12.96 5.91
C GLN A 127 11.28 -12.98 5.50
N PRO A 128 11.80 -14.09 4.91
CA PRO A 128 13.12 -14.09 4.30
C PRO A 128 13.20 -12.99 3.23
N ILE A 129 14.27 -12.20 3.33
CA ILE A 129 14.41 -10.94 2.60
C ILE A 129 15.15 -11.18 1.29
N THR A 130 14.69 -10.51 0.24
CA THR A 130 15.27 -10.53 -1.09
C THR A 130 16.67 -9.95 -1.08
N ASN A 131 17.60 -10.66 -1.72
CA ASN A 131 18.97 -10.18 -1.89
C ASN A 131 19.01 -9.04 -2.88
N LEU A 132 19.32 -7.84 -2.40
CA LEU A 132 19.61 -6.69 -3.24
C LEU A 132 21.04 -6.77 -3.77
N SER A 133 21.28 -6.19 -4.96
CA SER A 133 22.65 -6.03 -5.45
C SER A 133 23.45 -5.17 -4.47
N ARG A 134 24.78 -5.34 -4.44
CA ARG A 134 25.65 -4.51 -3.58
C ARG A 134 25.45 -3.02 -3.81
N LYS A 135 25.27 -2.62 -5.07
CA LYS A 135 25.10 -1.22 -5.46
C LYS A 135 23.76 -0.67 -4.97
N THR A 136 22.67 -1.41 -5.15
CA THR A 136 21.35 -1.07 -4.63
C THR A 136 21.36 -1.02 -3.10
N THR A 137 22.02 -1.97 -2.45
CA THR A 137 22.15 -2.04 -0.99
C THR A 137 22.81 -0.80 -0.42
N GLU A 138 23.93 -0.36 -0.99
CA GLU A 138 24.66 0.82 -0.50
C GLU A 138 23.82 2.10 -0.67
N MET A 139 23.21 2.29 -1.84
CA MET A 139 22.30 3.40 -2.09
C MET A 139 21.15 3.40 -1.08
N PHE A 140 20.56 2.24 -0.83
CA PHE A 140 19.40 2.14 0.05
C PHE A 140 19.76 2.37 1.53
N LYS A 141 20.94 1.91 1.98
CA LYS A 141 21.49 2.27 3.29
C LYS A 141 21.64 3.78 3.45
N GLN A 142 22.21 4.46 2.46
CA GLN A 142 22.37 5.92 2.51
C GLN A 142 21.02 6.63 2.58
N LEU A 143 20.01 6.18 1.83
CA LEU A 143 18.66 6.74 1.89
C LEU A 143 18.02 6.58 3.27
N ILE A 144 18.09 5.38 3.86
CA ILE A 144 17.53 5.13 5.20
C ILE A 144 18.18 6.06 6.22
N LEU A 145 19.51 6.19 6.21
CA LEU A 145 20.24 7.06 7.13
C LEU A 145 19.93 8.56 6.93
N THR A 146 19.71 8.99 5.69
CA THR A 146 19.31 10.38 5.41
C THR A 146 17.91 10.66 5.94
N VAL A 147 16.96 9.76 5.70
CA VAL A 147 15.58 9.89 6.18
C VAL A 147 15.53 9.88 7.71
N ASP A 148 16.29 8.99 8.35
CA ASP A 148 16.42 8.90 9.81
C ASP A 148 16.87 10.24 10.42
N LYS A 149 17.86 10.89 9.81
CA LYS A 149 18.38 12.20 10.24
C LYS A 149 17.42 13.37 9.99
N GLU A 150 16.68 13.34 8.88
CA GLU A 150 15.86 14.47 8.45
C GLU A 150 14.44 14.47 9.03
N ILE A 151 13.88 13.29 9.31
CA ILE A 151 12.44 13.14 9.54
C ILE A 151 12.12 12.53 10.91
N TRP A 152 12.97 11.66 11.46
CA TRP A 152 12.62 10.87 12.65
C TRP A 152 13.05 11.55 13.96
N PRO A 153 12.19 11.60 15.00
CA PRO A 153 12.66 12.00 16.33
C PRO A 153 13.73 11.02 16.82
N ALA A 154 14.80 11.55 17.40
CA ALA A 154 16.02 10.82 17.75
C ALA A 154 15.85 9.60 18.70
N ASP A 155 14.65 9.34 19.19
CA ASP A 155 14.35 8.39 20.26
C ASP A 155 13.92 6.99 19.78
N GLU A 156 13.77 6.74 18.47
CA GLU A 156 13.33 5.43 17.92
C GLU A 156 14.35 4.77 16.97
N CYS A 157 15.62 4.71 17.37
CA CYS A 157 16.74 4.14 16.59
C CYS A 157 16.57 2.64 16.21
N ASN A 158 15.66 1.92 16.88
CA ASN A 158 15.44 0.48 16.72
C ASN A 158 15.02 0.05 15.30
N THR A 159 14.28 0.90 14.56
CA THR A 159 13.79 0.56 13.22
C THR A 159 14.89 0.69 12.17
N THR A 160 15.68 1.76 12.25
CA THR A 160 16.83 2.00 11.38
C THR A 160 17.88 0.91 11.56
N ASP A 161 18.21 0.56 12.80
CA ASP A 161 19.13 -0.52 13.11
C ASP A 161 18.64 -1.88 12.58
N TYR A 162 17.34 -2.16 12.68
CA TYR A 162 16.76 -3.38 12.12
C TYR A 162 16.95 -3.46 10.60
N LEU A 163 16.61 -2.39 9.86
CA LEU A 163 16.73 -2.36 8.40
C LEU A 163 18.20 -2.44 7.94
N ILE A 164 19.08 -1.67 8.58
CA ILE A 164 20.53 -1.68 8.28
C ILE A 164 21.12 -3.06 8.58
N GLY A 165 20.73 -3.69 9.69
CA GLY A 165 21.15 -5.05 10.05
C GLY A 165 20.79 -6.06 8.97
N LYS A 166 19.55 -6.03 8.46
CA LYS A 166 19.11 -6.91 7.37
C LYS A 166 19.84 -6.66 6.05
N LEU A 167 20.18 -5.41 5.76
CA LEU A 167 21.00 -5.03 4.60
C LEU A 167 22.48 -5.42 4.76
N CYS A 168 22.96 -5.65 5.98
CA CYS A 168 24.35 -6.04 6.28
C CYS A 168 24.55 -7.56 6.35
N THR A 169 23.49 -8.37 6.61
CA THR A 169 23.57 -9.84 6.66
C THR A 169 23.68 -10.52 5.29
N ILE A 170 23.62 -9.75 4.20
CA ILE A 170 23.84 -10.26 2.84
C ILE A 170 25.36 -10.40 2.68
N GLU A 171 25.89 -11.60 2.97
CA GLU A 171 27.31 -11.91 2.82
C GLU A 171 27.81 -11.53 1.41
N PRO A 172 29.01 -10.93 1.29
CA PRO A 172 29.59 -10.67 -0.02
C PRO A 172 29.79 -12.00 -0.75
N GLU A 173 29.32 -12.08 -2.00
CA GLU A 173 29.68 -13.17 -2.90
C GLU A 173 31.20 -13.39 -2.80
N LYS A 174 31.59 -14.62 -2.42
CA LYS A 174 32.99 -15.01 -2.33
C LYS A 174 33.60 -14.88 -3.73
N CYS A 175 34.25 -13.76 -4.01
CA CYS A 175 35.11 -13.59 -5.18
C CYS A 175 36.31 -14.53 -5.01
N TYR A 176 36.20 -15.74 -5.55
CA TYR A 176 37.34 -16.65 -5.66
C TYR A 176 38.42 -15.96 -6.51
N LYS A 177 39.56 -15.62 -5.87
CA LYS A 177 40.75 -15.15 -6.60
C LYS A 177 41.20 -16.27 -7.53
N ARG A 178 41.00 -16.08 -8.83
CA ARG A 178 41.50 -16.97 -9.89
C ARG A 178 43.03 -17.06 -9.75
N LYS A 179 43.54 -18.21 -9.29
CA LYS A 179 44.98 -18.48 -9.22
C LYS A 179 45.53 -18.38 -10.64
N LYS A 180 46.43 -17.41 -10.92
CA LYS A 180 47.13 -17.31 -12.20
C LYS A 180 47.82 -18.65 -12.46
N ALA A 181 47.40 -19.36 -13.51
CA ALA A 181 48.10 -20.54 -13.98
C ALA A 181 49.53 -20.11 -14.37
N LYS A 182 50.53 -20.72 -13.73
CA LYS A 182 51.93 -20.56 -14.16
C LYS A 182 52.06 -21.15 -15.56
N ILE A 183 52.33 -20.29 -16.52
CA ILE A 183 52.79 -20.65 -17.86
C ILE A 183 54.06 -21.52 -17.67
N LYS A 184 53.98 -22.80 -18.01
CA LYS A 184 55.17 -23.62 -18.24
C LYS A 184 55.59 -23.40 -19.69
N ASN A 185 56.59 -22.55 -19.89
CA ASN A 185 57.40 -22.59 -21.10
C ASN A 185 58.10 -23.95 -21.13
N ILE A 186 57.82 -24.76 -22.15
CA ILE A 186 58.66 -25.90 -22.50
C ILE A 186 59.32 -25.55 -23.82
N ASN A 187 60.58 -25.13 -23.71
CA ASN A 187 61.54 -25.21 -24.80
C ASN A 187 61.99 -26.67 -24.91
N LYS A 188 61.77 -27.30 -26.07
CA LYS A 188 62.73 -28.18 -26.73
C LYS A 188 62.28 -28.50 -28.15
#